data_AF-A0A7K7Q0X0-F1
#
_entry.id   AF-A0A7K7Q0X0-F1
#
_cell.length_a   1.000
_cell.length_b   1.000
_cell.length_c   1.000
_cell.angle_alpha   90.00
_cell.angle_beta   90.00
_cell.angle_gamma   90.00
#
_symmetry.space_group_name_H-M   'P 1'
#
loop_
_entity.id
_entity.type
_entity.pdbx_description
1 polymer ?
#
loop_
_entity_poly.entity_id
_entity_poly.type
_entity_poly.pdbx_seq_one_letter_code
_entity_poly.pdbx_strand_id
1 'polypeptide(L)'
;MVRLHVKRGDESQFLLEAPGSARLAELAPLAARIHNGRLKVQRLCSEMEELAEHGISLPYNMQGLTEEQIEELKLKDEWAEKCIPSGGSVFRKDEMGRRNGFAPNEKMQQVIKRTIEEAKALISKKQVQANVCVNMETVKDALEQLRGAVMIVYPMGLPPHDPIRMEFEDKEDLSGTHVCSNVF
;
A
#
# COMPACT_ATOMS: atom_id res chain seq x y z
N MET A 1 8.94 -26.10 -17.64
CA MET A 1 8.49 -24.74 -17.35
C MET A 1 9.35 -23.76 -18.14
N VAL A 2 8.78 -22.66 -18.64
CA VAL A 2 9.50 -21.58 -19.33
C VAL A 2 9.54 -20.34 -18.45
N ARG A 3 10.65 -19.61 -18.51
CA ARG A 3 10.84 -18.36 -17.78
C ARG A 3 10.74 -17.19 -18.74
N LEU A 4 9.87 -16.24 -18.42
CA LEU A 4 9.65 -15.03 -19.21
C LEU A 4 10.25 -13.85 -18.46
N HIS A 5 11.06 -13.06 -19.16
CA HIS A 5 11.64 -11.83 -18.63
C HIS A 5 10.81 -10.64 -19.12
N VAL A 6 10.07 -10.03 -18.21
CA VAL A 6 9.27 -8.83 -18.52
C VAL A 6 10.15 -7.60 -18.37
N LYS A 7 10.20 -6.79 -19.43
CA LYS A 7 10.99 -5.56 -19.52
C LYS A 7 10.10 -4.39 -19.96
N ARG A 8 10.53 -3.18 -19.61
CA ARG A 8 10.02 -1.92 -20.17
C ARG A 8 11.20 -1.17 -20.79
N GLY A 9 11.29 -1.20 -22.12
CA GLY A 9 12.53 -0.82 -22.80
C GLY A 9 13.68 -1.71 -22.35
N ASP A 10 14.80 -1.10 -21.94
CA ASP A 10 15.95 -1.83 -21.40
C ASP A 10 15.83 -2.17 -19.91
N GLU A 11 14.79 -1.67 -19.23
CA GLU A 11 14.63 -1.87 -17.79
C GLU A 11 13.93 -3.20 -17.47
N SER A 12 14.65 -4.09 -16.79
CA SER A 12 14.13 -5.33 -16.22
C SER A 12 13.06 -5.05 -15.15
N GLN A 13 11.86 -5.60 -15.33
CA GLN A 13 10.75 -5.41 -14.38
C GLN A 13 10.64 -6.59 -13.40
N PHE A 14 10.45 -7.80 -13.92
CA PHE A 14 10.34 -9.04 -13.15
C PHE A 14 10.49 -10.27 -14.06
N LEU A 15 10.74 -11.42 -13.45
CA LEU A 15 10.70 -12.73 -14.11
C LEU A 15 9.38 -13.41 -13.74
N LEU A 16 8.74 -14.13 -14.66
CA LEU A 16 7.62 -15.01 -14.34
C LEU A 16 7.82 -16.39 -14.96
N GLU A 17 7.14 -17.38 -14.42
CA GLU A 17 7.22 -18.77 -14.87
C GLU A 17 5.87 -19.25 -15.39
N ALA A 18 5.88 -20.02 -16.47
CA ALA A 18 4.68 -20.60 -17.06
C ALA A 18 4.97 -21.99 -17.66
N PRO A 19 3.95 -22.84 -17.86
CA PRO A 19 4.09 -24.06 -18.64
C PRO A 19 4.58 -23.75 -20.07
N GLY A 20 5.45 -24.59 -20.63
CA GLY A 20 5.91 -24.41 -22.02
C GLY A 20 4.79 -24.55 -23.07
N SER A 21 3.67 -25.15 -22.67
CA SER A 21 2.44 -25.28 -23.45
C SER A 21 1.48 -24.09 -23.30
N ALA A 22 1.80 -23.10 -22.46
CA ALA A 22 0.93 -21.96 -22.21
C ALA A 22 0.73 -21.13 -23.49
N ARG A 23 -0.52 -20.72 -23.74
CA ARG A 23 -0.84 -19.89 -24.91
C ARG A 23 -0.39 -18.46 -24.66
N LEU A 24 0.11 -17.79 -25.70
CA LEU A 24 0.47 -16.36 -25.61
C LEU A 24 -0.68 -15.48 -25.11
N ALA A 25 -1.92 -15.81 -25.51
CA ALA A 25 -3.13 -15.12 -25.06
C ALA A 25 -3.38 -15.22 -23.54
N GLU A 26 -2.77 -16.18 -22.85
CA GLU A 26 -2.87 -16.35 -21.40
C GLU A 26 -1.70 -15.67 -20.66
N LEU A 27 -0.54 -15.57 -21.33
CA LEU A 27 0.69 -15.02 -20.74
C LEU A 27 0.64 -13.50 -20.57
N ALA A 28 0.11 -12.76 -21.55
CA ALA A 28 0.02 -11.31 -21.46
C ALA A 28 -0.90 -10.85 -20.31
N PRO A 29 -2.14 -11.38 -20.15
CA PRO A 29 -2.99 -11.05 -19.00
C PRO A 29 -2.40 -11.51 -17.67
N LEU A 30 -1.63 -12.60 -17.64
CA LEU A 30 -0.93 -13.03 -16.43
C LEU A 30 0.17 -12.02 -16.04
N ALA A 31 1.01 -11.62 -16.99
CA ALA A 31 2.04 -10.62 -16.76
C ALA A 31 1.45 -9.26 -16.32
N ALA A 32 0.34 -8.83 -16.95
CA ALA A 32 -0.37 -7.62 -16.57
C ALA A 32 -0.90 -7.69 -15.14
N ARG A 33 -1.55 -8.80 -14.75
CA ARG A 33 -2.05 -9.01 -13.37
C ARG A 33 -0.92 -8.96 -12.34
N ILE A 34 0.21 -9.62 -12.60
CA ILE A 34 1.38 -9.58 -11.71
C ILE A 34 1.93 -8.16 -11.62
N HIS A 35 2.06 -7.46 -12.75
CA HIS A 35 2.54 -6.08 -12.76
C HIS A 35 1.64 -5.15 -11.95
N ASN A 36 0.33 -5.20 -12.18
CA ASN A 36 -0.65 -4.38 -11.46
C ASN A 36 -0.67 -4.70 -9.96
N GLY A 37 -0.54 -5.98 -9.61
CA GLY A 37 -0.39 -6.42 -8.23
C GLY A 37 0.86 -5.85 -7.54
N ARG A 38 2.00 -5.82 -8.25
CA ARG A 38 3.23 -5.17 -7.74
C ARG A 38 3.04 -3.67 -7.54
N LEU A 39 2.37 -2.98 -8.47
CA LEU A 39 2.05 -1.56 -8.32
C LEU A 39 1.15 -1.31 -7.11
N LYS A 40 0.17 -2.18 -6.87
CA LYS A 40 -0.71 -2.13 -5.70
C LYS A 40 0.06 -2.25 -4.38
N VAL A 41 0.96 -3.24 -4.27
CA VAL A 41 1.87 -3.38 -3.12
C VAL A 41 2.71 -2.12 -2.93
N GLN A 42 3.25 -1.53 -4.00
CA GLN A 42 4.05 -0.30 -3.90
C GLN A 42 3.26 0.88 -3.35
N ARG A 43 2.03 1.11 -3.83
CA ARG A 43 1.16 2.19 -3.34
C ARG A 43 0.80 2.00 -1.87
N LEU A 44 0.42 0.78 -1.49
CA LEU A 44 0.16 0.43 -0.10
C LEU A 44 1.36 0.69 0.81
N CYS A 45 2.56 0.31 0.36
CA CYS A 45 3.77 0.60 1.13
C CYS A 45 3.99 2.10 1.34
N SER A 46 3.78 2.93 0.33
CA SER A 46 3.90 4.39 0.47
C SER A 46 2.86 4.96 1.43
N GLU A 47 1.61 4.53 1.35
CA GLU A 47 0.58 4.98 2.29
C GLU A 47 0.83 4.47 3.72
N MET A 48 1.37 3.26 3.88
CA MET A 48 1.72 2.74 5.20
C MET A 48 2.94 3.44 5.81
N GLU A 49 3.87 3.97 5.01
CA GLU A 49 4.95 4.85 5.50
C GLU A 49 4.34 6.09 6.17
N GLU A 50 3.40 6.74 5.50
CA GLU A 50 2.68 7.91 6.02
C GLU A 50 1.83 7.56 7.26
N LEU A 51 1.22 6.36 7.30
CA LEU A 51 0.49 5.86 8.47
C LEU A 51 1.41 5.72 9.69
N ALA A 52 2.61 5.19 9.48
CA ALA A 52 3.59 5.05 10.54
C ALA A 52 4.07 6.42 11.06
N GLU A 53 4.16 7.43 10.20
CA GLU A 53 4.73 8.73 10.57
C GLU A 53 3.70 9.73 11.09
N HIS A 54 2.46 9.65 10.63
CA HIS A 54 1.44 10.67 10.89
C HIS A 54 0.09 10.12 11.36
N GLY A 55 -0.08 8.80 11.45
CA GLY A 55 -1.34 8.20 11.89
C GLY A 55 -2.38 8.10 10.78
N ILE A 56 -3.65 7.95 11.15
CA ILE A 56 -4.75 7.66 10.22
C ILE A 56 -5.09 8.87 9.33
N SER A 57 -5.69 8.62 8.17
CA SER A 57 -6.19 9.68 7.31
C SER A 57 -7.36 10.44 7.95
N LEU A 58 -7.31 11.77 7.85
CA LEU A 58 -8.42 12.63 8.25
C LEU A 58 -9.62 12.40 7.32
N PRO A 59 -10.86 12.62 7.79
CA PRO A 59 -12.03 12.71 6.93
C PRO A 59 -11.82 13.72 5.77
N TYR A 60 -12.35 13.43 4.58
CA TYR A 60 -12.13 14.26 3.39
C TYR A 60 -12.52 15.74 3.57
N ASN A 61 -13.54 16.02 4.37
CA ASN A 61 -13.97 17.38 4.68
C ASN A 61 -13.03 18.14 5.63
N MET A 62 -12.03 17.48 6.21
CA MET A 62 -11.03 18.06 7.11
C MET A 62 -9.63 18.14 6.46
N GLN A 63 -9.40 17.41 5.37
CA GLN A 63 -8.08 17.38 4.72
C GLN A 63 -7.73 18.74 4.10
N GLY A 64 -6.51 19.21 4.34
CA GLY A 64 -5.99 20.48 3.83
C GLY A 64 -6.57 21.74 4.48
N LEU A 65 -7.41 21.60 5.52
CA LEU A 65 -7.88 22.72 6.33
C LEU A 65 -6.87 23.06 7.43
N THR A 66 -6.82 24.33 7.82
CA THR A 66 -6.07 24.75 9.00
C THR A 66 -6.82 24.40 10.30
N GLU A 67 -6.10 24.41 11.42
CA GLU A 67 -6.69 24.16 12.74
C GLU A 67 -7.80 25.17 13.06
N GLU A 68 -7.63 26.44 12.66
CA GLU A 68 -8.63 27.49 12.84
C GLU A 68 -9.90 27.22 12.02
N GLN A 69 -9.75 26.78 10.77
CA GLN A 69 -10.89 26.45 9.90
C GLN A 69 -11.67 25.25 10.44
N ILE A 70 -10.97 24.23 10.98
CA ILE A 70 -11.59 23.07 11.62
C ILE A 70 -12.41 23.50 12.84
N GLU A 71 -11.88 24.41 13.66
CA GLU A 71 -12.58 24.94 14.83
C GLU A 71 -13.80 25.79 14.44
N GLU A 72 -13.66 26.70 13.48
CA GLU A 72 -14.75 27.55 12.97
C GLU A 72 -15.91 26.71 12.39
N LEU A 73 -15.57 25.69 11.59
CA LEU A 73 -16.53 24.77 10.99
C LEU A 73 -17.03 23.69 11.96
N LYS A 74 -16.49 23.65 13.19
CA LYS A 74 -16.81 22.68 14.25
C LYS A 74 -16.70 21.24 13.77
N LEU A 75 -15.72 20.97 12.90
CA LEU A 75 -15.49 19.63 12.37
C LEU A 75 -14.81 18.77 13.43
N LYS A 76 -15.18 17.49 13.47
CA LYS A 76 -14.63 16.52 14.43
C LYS A 76 -14.23 15.25 13.70
N ASP A 77 -13.05 14.75 14.04
CA ASP A 77 -12.60 13.44 13.59
C ASP A 77 -13.23 12.35 14.48
N GLU A 78 -14.34 11.77 14.01
CA GLU A 78 -15.02 10.67 14.71
C GLU A 78 -14.23 9.36 14.75
N TRP A 79 -13.14 9.26 13.98
CA TRP A 79 -12.32 8.07 13.88
C TRP A 79 -11.07 8.11 14.77
N ALA A 80 -10.64 9.30 15.21
CA ALA A 80 -9.50 9.47 16.11
C ALA A 80 -9.60 8.61 17.37
N GLU A 81 -10.80 8.48 17.95
CA GLU A 81 -11.05 7.67 19.16
C GLU A 81 -11.32 6.19 18.85
N LYS A 82 -11.69 5.85 17.61
CA LYS A 82 -12.04 4.48 17.20
C LYS A 82 -10.82 3.71 16.69
N CYS A 83 -9.92 4.41 16.03
CA CYS A 83 -8.76 3.85 15.34
C CYS A 83 -7.46 4.22 16.08
N ILE A 84 -7.38 3.81 17.34
CA ILE A 84 -6.21 4.05 18.19
C ILE A 84 -5.15 2.97 17.93
N PRO A 85 -3.87 3.33 17.70
CA PRO A 85 -2.84 2.34 17.53
C PRO A 85 -2.50 1.58 18.82
N SER A 86 -2.08 0.33 18.68
CA SER A 86 -1.64 -0.55 19.75
C SER A 86 -0.52 0.11 20.58
N GLY A 87 -0.77 0.28 21.88
CA GLY A 87 0.18 0.93 22.79
C GLY A 87 0.20 2.45 22.70
N GLY A 88 -0.84 3.08 22.14
CA GLY A 88 -1.04 4.53 22.14
C GLY A 88 -0.35 5.25 20.98
N SER A 89 -0.67 6.54 20.87
CA SER A 89 -0.19 7.41 19.80
C SER A 89 0.80 8.48 20.30
N VAL A 90 1.59 8.99 19.37
CA VAL A 90 2.52 10.11 19.55
C VAL A 90 2.18 11.16 18.52
N PHE A 91 2.06 12.42 18.94
CA PHE A 91 1.75 13.51 18.04
C PHE A 91 2.94 13.82 17.11
N ARG A 92 2.69 13.76 15.81
CA ARG A 92 3.59 14.12 14.71
C ARG A 92 2.76 14.73 13.58
N LYS A 93 2.78 16.05 13.49
CA LYS A 93 2.02 16.82 12.51
C LYS A 93 2.32 16.34 11.08
N ASP A 94 1.27 16.19 10.29
CA ASP A 94 1.35 16.03 8.84
C ASP A 94 1.31 17.42 8.20
N GLU A 95 2.41 17.85 7.59
CA GLU A 95 2.50 19.15 6.93
C GLU A 95 1.59 19.27 5.70
N MET A 96 1.18 18.14 5.11
CA MET A 96 0.21 18.14 4.01
C MET A 96 -1.24 18.20 4.50
N GLY A 97 -1.48 18.05 5.80
CA GLY A 97 -2.83 18.09 6.39
C GLY A 97 -3.76 16.98 5.90
N ARG A 98 -3.22 15.80 5.53
CA ARG A 98 -4.01 14.65 5.06
C ARG A 98 -4.30 13.66 6.18
N ARG A 99 -3.41 13.57 7.17
CA ARG A 99 -3.47 12.66 8.32
C ARG A 99 -3.64 13.42 9.62
N ASN A 100 -4.16 12.74 10.63
CA ASN A 100 -4.57 13.39 11.89
C ASN A 100 -3.38 13.75 12.82
N GLY A 101 -2.17 13.31 12.46
CA GLY A 101 -0.96 13.58 13.20
C GLY A 101 -0.77 12.69 14.43
N PHE A 102 -1.64 11.71 14.70
CA PHE A 102 -1.51 10.80 15.84
C PHE A 102 -0.88 9.48 15.40
N ALA A 103 0.44 9.51 15.21
CA ALA A 103 1.23 8.38 14.76
C ALA A 103 1.31 7.25 15.80
N PRO A 104 1.51 5.98 15.41
CA PRO A 104 1.81 4.90 16.34
C PRO A 104 3.07 5.18 17.17
N ASN A 105 3.24 4.53 18.33
CA ASN A 105 4.51 4.57 19.06
C ASN A 105 5.67 3.95 18.26
N GLU A 106 6.91 4.24 18.66
CA GLU A 106 8.12 3.82 17.92
C GLU A 106 8.18 2.32 17.63
N LYS A 107 7.77 1.48 18.59
CA LYS A 107 7.75 0.02 18.43
C LYS A 107 6.78 -0.39 17.31
N MET A 108 5.59 0.20 17.26
CA MET A 108 4.61 -0.08 16.22
C MET A 108 5.00 0.51 14.87
N GLN A 109 5.67 1.66 14.84
CA GLN A 109 6.25 2.19 13.60
C GLN A 109 7.28 1.23 13.01
N GLN A 110 8.13 0.64 13.85
CA GLN A 110 9.12 -0.36 13.41
C GLN A 110 8.45 -1.61 12.83
N VAL A 111 7.31 -2.05 13.39
CA VAL A 111 6.52 -3.16 12.80
C VAL A 111 6.11 -2.81 11.37
N ILE A 112 5.50 -1.63 11.17
CA ILE A 112 5.09 -1.17 9.84
C ILE A 112 6.29 -1.07 8.89
N LYS A 113 7.35 -0.33 9.29
CA LYS A 113 8.52 -0.08 8.45
C LYS A 113 9.22 -1.36 8.04
N ARG A 114 9.39 -2.30 8.97
CA ARG A 114 9.99 -3.62 8.67
C ARG A 114 9.14 -4.41 7.69
N THR A 115 7.82 -4.49 7.89
CA THR A 115 6.93 -5.23 6.98
C THR A 115 6.92 -4.59 5.59
N ILE A 116 7.01 -3.25 5.49
CA ILE A 116 7.14 -2.56 4.21
C ILE A 116 8.43 -2.96 3.49
N GLU A 117 9.57 -3.01 4.18
CA GLU A 117 10.84 -3.45 3.59
C GLU A 117 10.77 -4.89 3.08
N GLU A 118 10.18 -5.79 3.88
CA GLU A 118 9.97 -7.20 3.53
C GLU A 118 9.07 -7.34 2.29
N ALA A 119 7.93 -6.64 2.26
CA ALA A 119 7.00 -6.63 1.13
C ALA A 119 7.64 -6.03 -0.14
N LYS A 120 8.36 -4.90 -0.03
CA LYS A 120 9.08 -4.28 -1.15
C LYS A 120 10.17 -5.21 -1.70
N ALA A 121 10.82 -6.01 -0.85
CA ALA A 121 11.82 -6.98 -1.28
C ALA A 121 11.19 -8.10 -2.13
N LEU A 122 10.03 -8.63 -1.74
CA LEU A 122 9.31 -9.68 -2.49
C LEU A 122 9.01 -9.27 -3.94
N ILE A 123 8.59 -8.02 -4.15
CA ILE A 123 8.21 -7.52 -5.47
C ILE A 123 9.31 -6.71 -6.18
N SER A 124 10.52 -6.67 -5.62
CA SER A 124 11.61 -5.82 -6.10
C SER A 124 12.10 -6.21 -7.49
N LYS A 125 12.54 -5.23 -8.28
CA LYS A 125 13.28 -5.49 -9.55
C LYS A 125 14.59 -6.25 -9.30
N LYS A 126 15.13 -6.20 -8.08
CA LYS A 126 16.32 -6.98 -7.66
C LYS A 126 16.10 -8.49 -7.75
N GLN A 127 14.84 -8.96 -7.70
CA GLN A 127 14.52 -10.38 -7.89
C GLN A 127 14.97 -10.91 -9.25
N VAL A 128 15.02 -10.06 -10.27
CA VAL A 128 15.54 -10.44 -11.59
C VAL A 128 17.03 -10.81 -11.51
N GLN A 129 17.83 -10.04 -10.76
CA GLN A 129 19.26 -10.29 -10.57
C GLN A 129 19.50 -11.55 -9.75
N ALA A 130 18.63 -11.82 -8.77
CA ALA A 130 18.61 -13.04 -7.99
C ALA A 130 18.03 -14.25 -8.75
N ASN A 131 17.58 -14.05 -9.99
CA ASN A 131 16.97 -15.08 -10.84
C ASN A 131 15.70 -15.71 -10.25
N VAL A 132 14.96 -14.94 -9.44
CA VAL A 132 13.73 -15.33 -8.76
C VAL A 132 12.52 -14.88 -9.58
N CYS A 133 11.59 -15.81 -9.81
CA CYS A 133 10.31 -15.51 -10.47
C CYS A 133 9.31 -14.93 -9.47
N VAL A 134 8.51 -13.97 -9.91
CA VAL A 134 7.38 -13.41 -9.18
C VAL A 134 6.10 -13.98 -9.80
N ASN A 135 5.23 -14.54 -8.97
CA ASN A 135 3.91 -15.02 -9.37
C ASN A 135 2.82 -14.27 -8.58
N MET A 136 1.55 -14.63 -8.81
CA MET A 136 0.43 -14.01 -8.09
C MET A 136 0.43 -14.36 -6.59
N GLU A 137 0.99 -15.50 -6.20
CA GLU A 137 1.11 -15.89 -4.78
C GLU A 137 2.10 -14.96 -4.08
N THR A 138 3.26 -14.66 -4.68
CA THR A 138 4.23 -13.69 -4.13
C THR A 138 3.60 -12.32 -3.89
N VAL A 139 2.76 -11.86 -4.82
CA VAL A 139 2.02 -10.60 -4.66
C VAL A 139 1.03 -10.70 -3.52
N LYS A 140 0.26 -11.79 -3.47
CA LYS A 140 -0.74 -12.04 -2.41
C LYS A 140 -0.07 -12.10 -1.03
N ASP A 141 1.05 -12.79 -0.91
CA ASP A 141 1.83 -12.90 0.32
C ASP A 141 2.31 -11.52 0.80
N ALA A 142 2.80 -10.68 -0.11
CA ALA A 142 3.18 -9.30 0.22
C ALA A 142 1.98 -8.48 0.71
N LEU A 143 0.81 -8.61 0.08
CA LEU A 143 -0.42 -7.93 0.53
C LEU A 143 -0.91 -8.42 1.89
N GLU A 144 -0.83 -9.73 2.15
CA GLU A 144 -1.22 -10.33 3.43
C GLU A 144 -0.27 -9.91 4.56
N GLN A 145 1.04 -9.82 4.29
CA GLN A 145 2.01 -9.28 5.23
C GLN A 145 1.67 -7.84 5.63
N LEU A 146 1.43 -6.97 4.65
CA LEU A 146 1.05 -5.58 4.90
C LEU A 146 -0.26 -5.48 5.69
N ARG A 147 -1.27 -6.29 5.34
CA ARG A 147 -2.54 -6.35 6.08
C ARG A 147 -2.35 -6.81 7.53
N GLY A 148 -1.51 -7.82 7.75
CA GLY A 148 -1.18 -8.32 9.07
C GLY A 148 -0.53 -7.24 9.95
N ALA A 149 0.42 -6.47 9.39
CA ALA A 149 1.05 -5.36 10.11
C ALA A 149 0.04 -4.27 10.49
N VAL A 150 -0.86 -3.89 9.58
CA VAL A 150 -1.93 -2.94 9.89
C VAL A 150 -2.85 -3.47 10.99
N MET A 151 -3.21 -4.76 10.98
CA MET A 151 -4.05 -5.35 12.02
C MET A 151 -3.36 -5.41 13.39
N ILE A 152 -2.05 -5.63 13.43
CA ILE A 152 -1.27 -5.59 14.67
C ILE A 152 -1.24 -4.17 15.25
N VAL A 153 -1.03 -3.17 14.39
CA VAL A 153 -0.87 -1.77 14.81
C VAL A 153 -2.22 -1.13 15.09
N TYR A 154 -3.25 -1.43 14.29
CA TYR A 154 -4.62 -0.92 14.41
C TYR A 154 -5.61 -2.08 14.51
N PRO A 155 -5.75 -2.70 15.69
CA PRO A 155 -6.60 -3.90 15.87
C PRO A 155 -8.09 -3.63 15.64
N MET A 156 -8.53 -2.38 15.83
CA MET A 156 -9.90 -1.93 15.52
C MET A 156 -10.10 -1.56 14.05
N GLY A 157 -9.06 -1.75 13.22
CA GLY A 157 -9.04 -1.38 11.82
C GLY A 157 -8.74 0.10 11.59
N LEU A 158 -8.63 0.45 10.31
CA LEU A 158 -8.47 1.82 9.83
C LEU A 158 -9.83 2.43 9.45
N PRO A 159 -9.93 3.76 9.37
CA PRO A 159 -11.13 4.43 8.87
C PRO A 159 -11.50 3.94 7.46
N PRO A 160 -12.80 3.88 7.11
CA PRO A 160 -13.27 3.40 5.80
C PRO A 160 -12.81 4.28 4.64
N HIS A 161 -12.52 5.55 4.90
CA HIS A 161 -11.96 6.50 3.92
C HIS A 161 -10.42 6.48 3.87
N ASP A 162 -9.75 5.72 4.74
CA ASP A 162 -8.29 5.66 4.71
C ASP A 162 -7.82 4.93 3.43
N PRO A 163 -6.88 5.51 2.67
CA PRO A 163 -6.40 4.93 1.41
C PRO A 163 -5.94 3.48 1.53
N ILE A 164 -5.33 3.11 2.66
CA ILE A 164 -4.83 1.76 2.91
C ILE A 164 -6.00 0.78 3.00
N ARG A 165 -7.07 1.17 3.70
CA ARG A 165 -8.27 0.32 3.82
C ARG A 165 -9.01 0.21 2.51
N MET A 166 -9.14 1.30 1.77
CA MET A 166 -9.77 1.28 0.44
C MET A 166 -9.03 0.36 -0.52
N GLU A 167 -7.70 0.45 -0.58
CA GLU A 167 -6.85 -0.47 -1.35
C GLU A 167 -7.03 -1.93 -0.91
N PHE A 168 -7.11 -2.21 0.39
CA PHE A 168 -7.35 -3.56 0.90
C PHE A 168 -8.75 -4.11 0.61
N GLU A 169 -9.73 -3.25 0.36
CA GLU A 169 -11.12 -3.61 0.05
C GLU A 169 -11.44 -3.53 -1.46
N ASP A 170 -10.42 -3.27 -2.30
CA ASP A 170 -10.57 -3.05 -3.75
C ASP A 170 -11.55 -1.90 -4.09
N LYS A 171 -11.55 -0.86 -3.25
CA LYS A 171 -12.40 0.35 -3.35
C LYS A 171 -11.61 1.61 -3.69
N GLU A 172 -10.35 1.47 -4.05
CA GLU A 172 -9.52 2.60 -4.46
C GLU A 172 -10.04 3.27 -5.74
N ASP A 173 -10.09 4.60 -5.75
CA ASP A 173 -10.33 5.34 -6.99
C ASP A 173 -9.01 5.50 -7.75
N LEU A 174 -8.85 4.72 -8.83
CA LEU A 174 -7.70 4.79 -9.72
C LEU A 174 -7.89 5.79 -10.86
N SER A 175 -9.04 6.44 -10.98
CA SER A 175 -9.33 7.35 -12.09
C SER A 175 -8.29 8.49 -12.14
N GLY A 176 -7.83 8.82 -13.34
CA GLY A 176 -6.82 9.88 -13.54
C GLY A 176 -5.38 9.53 -13.08
N THR A 177 -5.15 8.36 -12.48
CA THR A 177 -3.78 7.93 -12.12
C THR A 177 -3.08 7.23 -13.29
N HIS A 178 -1.74 7.28 -13.34
CA HIS A 178 -0.95 6.52 -14.31
C HIS A 178 -1.23 5.00 -14.28
N VAL A 179 -1.81 4.49 -13.19
CA VAL A 179 -2.23 3.09 -13.06
C VAL A 179 -3.43 2.80 -13.95
N CYS A 180 -4.41 3.72 -14.04
CA CYS A 180 -5.55 3.61 -14.94
C CYS A 180 -5.11 3.51 -16.41
N SER A 181 -4.05 4.24 -16.81
CA SER A 181 -3.48 4.16 -18.17
C SER A 181 -2.69 2.88 -18.44
N ASN A 182 -2.31 2.12 -17.41
CA ASN A 182 -1.48 0.90 -17.52
C ASN A 182 -2.27 -0.39 -17.22
N VAL A 183 -3.61 -0.32 -17.15
CA VAL A 183 -4.45 -1.51 -17.16
C VAL A 183 -4.47 -2.07 -18.58
N PHE A 184 -3.57 -3.02 -18.86
CA PHE A 184 -3.57 -3.81 -20.09
C PHE A 184 -4.64 -4.90 -20.07
#